data_AF-A8MCM4-F1
#
_entry.id   AF-A8MCM4-F1
#
_cell.length_a   1.000
_cell.length_b   1.000
_cell.length_c   1.000
_cell.angle_alpha   90.00
_cell.angle_beta   90.00
_cell.angle_gamma   90.00
#
_symmetry.space_group_name_H-M   'P 1'
#
loop_
_entity.id
_entity.type
_entity.pdbx_description
1 polymer ?
#
loop_
_entity_poly.entity_id
_entity_poly.type
_entity_poly.pdbx_seq_one_letter_code
_entity_poly.pdbx_strand_id
1 'polypeptide(L)'
;MVNIYMGRESCYAVKEGVYVKPGPMDLGRAAAHLYLHLRDLKLGYTYNHDCVKIRMSRSLFEARCKYLVKLCREQINDEYECSQVEQLVNAVLSNMKLPQWAEELVKQYLVKVTRLI
;
A
#
# COMPACT_ATOMS: atom_id res chain seq x y z
N MET A 1 -1.17 2.13 -16.34
CA MET A 1 -1.07 0.85 -15.60
C MET A 1 -1.80 1.01 -14.29
N VAL A 2 -2.82 0.19 -14.01
CA VAL A 2 -3.66 0.35 -12.82
C VAL A 2 -2.91 -0.17 -11.59
N ASN A 3 -2.90 0.63 -10.53
CA ASN A 3 -2.35 0.24 -9.23
C ASN A 3 -3.21 -0.89 -8.64
N ILE A 4 -2.60 -2.04 -8.34
CA ILE A 4 -3.32 -3.25 -7.91
C ILE A 4 -4.00 -3.11 -6.54
N TYR A 5 -3.65 -2.09 -5.76
CA TYR A 5 -4.16 -1.84 -4.40
C TYR A 5 -5.11 -0.64 -4.32
N MET A 6 -5.04 0.31 -5.26
CA MET A 6 -5.65 1.64 -5.14
C MET A 6 -6.81 1.83 -6.11
N GLY A 7 -7.93 2.33 -5.58
CA GLY A 7 -9.15 2.60 -6.35
C GLY A 7 -10.11 1.41 -6.44
N ARG A 8 -11.37 1.73 -6.79
CA ARG A 8 -12.52 0.80 -6.78
C ARG A 8 -12.44 -0.34 -7.80
N GLU A 9 -11.61 -0.18 -8.82
CA GLU A 9 -11.41 -1.16 -9.89
C GLU A 9 -10.07 -1.90 -9.76
N SER A 10 -9.32 -1.65 -8.67
CA SER A 10 -8.08 -2.37 -8.41
C SER A 10 -8.32 -3.86 -8.20
N CYS A 11 -7.29 -4.68 -8.44
CA CYS A 11 -7.35 -6.11 -8.18
C CYS A 11 -7.80 -6.41 -6.74
N TYR A 12 -7.31 -5.61 -5.79
CA TYR A 12 -7.69 -5.70 -4.39
C TYR A 12 -9.16 -5.37 -4.14
N ALA A 13 -9.72 -4.34 -4.77
CA ALA A 13 -11.15 -4.04 -4.66
C ALA A 13 -12.00 -5.23 -5.15
N VAL A 14 -11.64 -5.80 -6.30
CA VAL A 14 -12.39 -6.87 -6.96
C VAL A 14 -12.24 -8.22 -6.25
N LYS A 15 -11.03 -8.58 -5.82
CA LYS A 15 -10.72 -9.91 -5.26
C LYS A 15 -10.81 -9.98 -3.74
N GLU A 16 -10.44 -8.90 -3.05
CA GLU A 16 -10.33 -8.85 -1.59
C GLU A 16 -11.40 -7.96 -0.94
N GLY A 17 -12.21 -7.25 -1.74
CA GLY A 17 -13.28 -6.37 -1.24
C GLY A 17 -12.74 -5.15 -0.49
N VAL A 18 -11.50 -4.75 -0.74
CA VAL A 18 -10.85 -3.63 -0.05
C VAL A 18 -9.91 -2.90 -0.99
N TYR A 19 -9.76 -1.59 -0.86
CA TYR A 19 -8.79 -0.81 -1.66
C TYR A 19 -8.29 0.43 -0.92
N VAL A 20 -7.14 0.94 -1.33
CA VAL A 20 -6.59 2.22 -0.86
C VAL A 20 -7.28 3.38 -1.59
N LYS A 21 -7.72 4.41 -0.87
CA LYS A 21 -8.33 5.62 -1.45
C LYS A 21 -7.47 6.18 -2.60
N PRO A 22 -8.06 6.56 -3.75
CA PRO A 22 -7.31 7.12 -4.88
C PRO A 22 -6.71 8.49 -4.55
N GLY A 23 -5.58 8.82 -5.17
CA GLY A 23 -4.91 10.12 -5.07
C GLY A 23 -3.37 10.01 -5.07
N PRO A 24 -2.66 11.13 -4.92
CA PRO A 24 -1.20 11.16 -4.81
C PRO A 24 -0.70 10.40 -3.59
N MET A 25 0.48 9.78 -3.68
CA MET A 25 1.09 8.95 -2.63
C MET A 25 1.56 9.77 -1.42
N ASP A 26 0.61 10.19 -0.58
CA ASP A 26 0.85 10.83 0.72
C ASP A 26 1.08 9.79 1.84
N LEU A 27 1.38 10.28 3.04
CA LEU A 27 1.65 9.45 4.22
C LEU A 27 0.51 8.48 4.53
N GLY A 28 -0.74 8.93 4.36
CA GLY A 28 -1.93 8.13 4.62
C GLY A 28 -2.07 6.95 3.65
N ARG A 29 -1.92 7.21 2.34
CA ARG A 29 -1.94 6.15 1.32
C ARG A 29 -0.74 5.22 1.45
N ALA A 30 0.45 5.74 1.76
CA ALA A 30 1.62 4.92 2.03
C ALA A 30 1.37 3.94 3.19
N ALA A 31 0.78 4.41 4.30
CA ALA A 31 0.42 3.56 5.43
C ALA A 31 -0.56 2.44 5.03
N ALA A 32 -1.62 2.77 4.27
CA ALA A 32 -2.59 1.79 3.80
C ALA A 32 -1.97 0.76 2.83
N HIS A 33 -1.07 1.21 1.93
CA HIS A 33 -0.31 0.31 1.06
C HIS A 33 0.58 -0.64 1.85
N LEU A 34 1.36 -0.12 2.80
CA LEU A 34 2.26 -0.91 3.65
C LEU A 34 1.51 -1.96 4.47
N TYR A 35 0.33 -1.61 4.99
CA TYR A 35 -0.55 -2.58 5.66
C TYR A 35 -0.90 -3.76 4.73
N LEU A 36 -1.28 -3.49 3.48
CA LEU A 36 -1.59 -4.54 2.52
C LEU A 36 -0.35 -5.32 2.08
N HIS A 37 0.82 -4.68 1.96
CA HIS A 37 2.08 -5.37 1.65
C HIS A 37 2.49 -6.33 2.76
N LEU A 38 2.34 -5.93 4.03
CA LEU A 38 2.61 -6.80 5.19
C LEU A 38 1.63 -7.98 5.23
N ARG A 39 0.34 -7.73 4.95
CA ARG A 39 -0.67 -8.79 4.82
C ARG A 39 -0.29 -9.79 3.72
N ASP A 40 0.04 -9.30 2.53
CA ASP A 40 0.47 -10.14 1.40
C ASP A 40 1.69 -10.99 1.76
N LEU A 41 2.69 -10.39 2.41
CA LEU A 41 3.89 -11.11 2.84
C LEU A 41 3.54 -12.23 3.83
N LYS A 42 2.64 -11.96 4.79
CA LYS A 42 2.16 -12.97 5.75
C LYS A 42 1.38 -14.09 5.06
N LEU A 43 0.60 -13.78 4.02
CA LEU A 43 -0.16 -14.76 3.23
C LEU A 43 0.72 -15.51 2.21
N GLY A 44 1.91 -15.00 1.89
CA GLY A 44 2.85 -15.58 0.92
C GLY A 44 2.50 -15.28 -0.55
N TYR A 45 1.48 -14.47 -0.82
CA TYR A 45 1.06 -14.13 -2.18
C TYR A 45 0.54 -12.70 -2.30
N THR A 46 0.46 -12.22 -3.54
CA THR A 46 -0.15 -10.96 -3.94
C THR A 46 -0.66 -11.08 -5.37
N TYR A 47 -1.01 -9.98 -6.03
CA TYR A 47 -1.43 -9.94 -7.43
C TYR A 47 -0.40 -9.22 -8.31
N ASN A 48 -0.36 -9.55 -9.60
CA ASN A 48 0.27 -8.73 -10.65
C ASN A 48 -0.76 -7.77 -11.28
N HIS A 49 -0.36 -7.03 -12.32
CA HIS A 49 -1.25 -6.07 -12.99
C HIS A 49 -2.40 -6.70 -13.79
N ASP A 50 -2.32 -8.01 -14.08
CA ASP A 50 -3.39 -8.78 -14.71
C ASP A 50 -4.34 -9.43 -13.66
N CYS A 51 -4.20 -9.02 -12.40
CA CYS A 51 -4.91 -9.60 -11.25
C CYS A 51 -4.71 -11.13 -11.08
N VAL A 52 -3.58 -11.65 -11.56
CA VAL A 52 -3.16 -13.04 -11.35
C VAL A 52 -2.38 -13.13 -10.04
N LYS A 53 -2.65 -14.18 -9.26
CA LYS A 53 -1.96 -14.44 -8.00
C LYS A 53 -0.50 -14.81 -8.27
N ILE A 54 0.42 -14.10 -7.64
CA ILE A 54 1.87 -14.33 -7.69
C ILE A 54 2.44 -14.47 -6.29
N ARG A 55 3.60 -15.11 -6.15
CA ARG A 55 4.30 -15.24 -4.86
C ARG A 55 4.75 -13.86 -4.35
N MET A 56 4.43 -13.55 -3.10
CA MET A 56 4.99 -12.39 -2.40
C MET A 56 6.29 -12.80 -1.72
N SER A 57 7.41 -12.67 -2.42
CA SER A 57 8.74 -12.85 -1.81
C SER A 57 9.12 -11.65 -0.94
N ARG A 58 10.09 -11.83 -0.05
CA ARG A 58 10.68 -10.72 0.71
C ARG A 58 11.24 -9.62 -0.21
N SER A 59 11.90 -10.00 -1.30
CA SER A 59 12.43 -9.05 -2.28
C SER A 59 11.34 -8.25 -2.99
N LEU A 60 10.21 -8.89 -3.37
CA LEU A 60 9.08 -8.21 -3.98
C LEU A 60 8.39 -7.26 -2.99
N PHE A 61 8.23 -7.71 -1.74
CA PHE A 61 7.72 -6.87 -0.65
C PHE A 61 8.59 -5.61 -0.48
N GLU A 62 9.90 -5.78 -0.33
CA GLU A 62 10.84 -4.65 -0.16
C GLU A 62 10.81 -3.69 -1.35
N ALA A 63 10.79 -4.22 -2.58
CA ALA A 63 10.72 -3.43 -3.79
C ALA A 63 9.43 -2.59 -3.86
N ARG A 64 8.28 -3.19 -3.51
CA ARG A 64 6.99 -2.48 -3.50
C ARG A 64 6.93 -1.41 -2.42
N CYS A 65 7.41 -1.69 -1.21
CA CYS A 65 7.50 -0.70 -0.15
C CYS A 65 8.35 0.52 -0.57
N LYS A 66 9.55 0.28 -1.14
CA LYS A 66 10.44 1.36 -1.61
C LYS A 66 9.85 2.15 -2.77
N TYR A 67 9.06 1.50 -3.63
CA TYR A 67 8.40 2.17 -4.75
C TYR A 67 7.40 3.25 -4.29
N LEU A 68 6.84 3.16 -3.08
CA LEU A 68 5.96 4.20 -2.53
C LEU A 68 6.70 5.54 -2.35
N VAL A 69 7.96 5.52 -1.92
CA VAL A 69 8.79 6.74 -1.79
C VAL A 69 9.02 7.37 -3.16
N LYS A 70 9.31 6.54 -4.17
CA LYS A 70 9.45 7.01 -5.55
C LYS A 70 8.16 7.66 -6.04
N LEU A 71 7.01 7.03 -5.82
CA LEU A 71 5.71 7.60 -6.20
C LEU A 71 5.42 8.92 -5.49
N CYS A 72 5.74 9.05 -4.20
CA CYS A 72 5.57 10.31 -3.48
C CYS A 72 6.37 11.44 -4.17
N ARG A 73 7.67 11.21 -4.40
CA ARG A 73 8.56 12.20 -5.03
C ARG A 73 8.10 12.58 -6.43
N GLU A 74 7.60 11.62 -7.21
CA GLU A 74 7.09 11.87 -8.57
C GLU A 74 5.73 12.59 -8.60
N GLN A 75 4.85 12.38 -7.62
CA GLN A 75 3.46 12.86 -7.66
C GLN A 75 3.19 14.10 -6.83
N ILE A 76 3.80 14.22 -5.65
CA ILE A 76 3.58 15.32 -4.71
C ILE A 76 4.68 16.37 -4.85
N ASN A 77 5.93 15.92 -5.00
CA ASN A 77 7.11 16.79 -5.09
C ASN A 77 7.24 17.75 -3.87
N ASP A 78 6.91 17.24 -2.67
CA ASP A 78 7.13 17.91 -1.39
C ASP A 78 8.14 17.08 -0.56
N GLU A 79 9.29 17.68 -0.28
CA GLU A 79 10.40 16.98 0.37
C GLU A 79 10.08 16.59 1.82
N TYR A 80 9.30 17.42 2.52
CA TYR A 80 8.92 17.14 3.90
C TYR A 80 7.94 15.96 3.95
N GLU A 81 6.87 15.98 3.16
CA GLU A 81 5.89 14.89 3.08
C GLU A 81 6.56 13.58 2.66
N CYS A 82 7.41 13.61 1.62
CA CYS A 82 8.08 12.41 1.15
C CYS A 82 9.15 11.89 2.11
N SER A 83 9.75 12.74 2.95
CA SER A 83 10.62 12.29 4.05
C SER A 83 9.84 11.50 5.10
N GLN A 84 8.58 11.88 5.39
CA GLN A 84 7.72 11.14 6.32
C GLN A 84 7.33 9.77 5.75
N VAL A 85 7.00 9.72 4.45
CA VAL A 85 6.74 8.45 3.74
C VAL A 85 7.96 7.54 3.79
N GLU A 86 9.16 8.06 3.53
CA GLU A 86 10.41 7.30 3.57
C GLU A 86 10.72 6.76 4.98
N GLN A 87 10.53 7.58 6.02
CA GLN A 87 10.69 7.15 7.42
C GLN A 87 9.72 6.01 7.76
N LEU A 88 8.45 6.12 7.37
CA LEU A 88 7.46 5.07 7.59
C LEU A 88 7.83 3.77 6.85
N VAL A 89 8.25 3.87 5.58
CA VAL A 89 8.72 2.71 4.79
C VAL A 89 9.90 2.05 5.50
N ASN A 90 10.91 2.81 5.91
CA ASN A 90 12.09 2.29 6.59
C ASN A 90 11.76 1.63 7.95
N ALA A 91 10.82 2.21 8.70
CA ALA A 91 10.34 1.61 9.94
C ALA A 91 9.66 0.25 9.69
N VAL A 92 8.83 0.15 8.65
CA VAL A 92 8.17 -1.11 8.28
C VAL A 92 9.17 -2.16 7.81
N LEU A 93 10.15 -1.77 6.98
CA LEU A 93 11.17 -2.70 6.48
C LEU A 93 12.09 -3.22 7.59
N SER A 94 12.41 -2.37 8.57
CA SER A 94 13.28 -2.75 9.70
C SER A 94 12.55 -3.66 10.69
N ASN A 95 11.29 -3.35 11.00
CA ASN A 95 10.55 -4.03 12.08
C ASN A 95 9.59 -5.12 11.58
N MET A 96 9.38 -5.20 10.26
CA MET A 96 8.39 -6.08 9.63
C MET A 96 6.97 -5.92 10.22
N LYS A 97 6.66 -4.70 10.67
CA LYS A 97 5.41 -4.32 11.33
C LYS A 97 5.10 -2.86 11.05
N LEU A 98 3.81 -2.53 10.96
CA LEU A 98 3.35 -1.15 10.89
C LEU A 98 3.48 -0.46 12.27
N PRO A 99 4.04 0.77 12.35
CA PRO A 99 4.01 1.56 13.57
C PRO A 99 2.57 1.82 14.04
N GLN A 100 2.35 1.85 15.36
CA GLN A 100 0.99 1.97 15.93
C GLN A 100 0.28 3.25 15.49
N TRP A 101 0.98 4.38 15.42
CA TRP A 101 0.40 5.64 14.96
C TRP A 101 -0.10 5.57 13.50
N ALA A 102 0.55 4.75 12.66
CA ALA A 102 0.17 4.59 11.27
C ALA A 102 -1.05 3.68 11.08
N GLU A 103 -1.41 2.86 12.08
CA GLU A 103 -2.65 2.06 12.04
C GLU A 103 -3.91 2.95 11.98
N GLU A 104 -3.88 4.13 12.60
CA GLU A 104 -4.99 5.09 12.51
C GLU A 104 -5.13 5.66 11.09
N LEU A 105 -4.02 5.89 10.39
CA LEU A 105 -4.04 6.30 8.99
C LEU A 105 -4.63 5.20 8.10
N VAL A 106 -4.29 3.93 8.35
CA VAL A 106 -4.87 2.80 7.59
C VAL A 106 -6.39 2.82 7.66
N LYS A 107 -6.98 3.03 8.84
CA LYS A 107 -8.45 3.09 9.00
C LYS A 107 -9.08 4.20 8.15
N GLN A 108 -8.38 5.32 7.98
CA GLN A 108 -8.86 6.45 7.20
C GLN A 108 -8.71 6.25 5.69
N TYR A 109 -7.68 5.52 5.24
CA TYR A 109 -7.32 5.41 3.82
C TYR A 109 -7.66 4.06 3.19
N LEU A 110 -7.97 3.05 3.98
CA LEU A 110 -8.40 1.73 3.51
C LEU A 110 -9.92 1.65 3.47
N VAL A 111 -10.48 1.50 2.27
CA VAL A 111 -11.93 1.44 2.04
C VAL A 111 -12.36 -0.01 1.86
N LYS A 112 -13.33 -0.45 2.64
CA LYS A 112 -14.03 -1.72 2.41
C LYS A 112 -15.13 -1.50 1.38
N VAL A 113 -15.22 -2.39 0.40
CA VAL A 113 -16.30 -2.38 -0.58
C VAL A 113 -17.56 -2.89 0.12
N THR A 114 -18.41 -1.97 0.58
CA THR A 114 -19.77 -2.29 0.97
C THR A 114 -20.56 -2.58 -0.30
N ARG A 115 -21.00 -3.83 -0.47
CA ARG A 115 -22.07 -4.11 -1.43
C ARG A 115 -23.32 -3.43 -0.89
N LEU A 116 -23.74 -2.31 -1.50
CA LEU A 116 -25.14 -1.95 -1.51
C LEU A 116 -25.80 -3.04 -2.37
N ILE A 117 -26.40 -4.02 -1.69
CA ILE A 117 -27.25 -5.04 -2.32
C ILE A 117 -28.54 -4.36 -2.73
#